data_AF-A0A3C0PNR2-F1
#
_entry.id   AF-A0A3C0PNR2-F1
#
_cell.length_a   1.000
_cell.length_b   1.000
_cell.length_c   1.000
_cell.angle_alpha   90.00
_cell.angle_beta   90.00
_cell.angle_gamma   90.00
#
_symmetry.space_group_name_H-M   'P 1'
#
loop_
_entity.id
_entity.type
_entity.pdbx_description
1 polymer ?
#
loop_
_entity_poly.entity_id
_entity_poly.type
_entity_poly.pdbx_seq_one_letter_code
_entity_poly.pdbx_strand_id
1 'polypeptide(L)'
;ANKDGVLPAPPHDSTGHTWHHDNALLFEYTKLGGKRALAARGITDFNSGMPAFEGVIPDQAIWEILAYIKSTWPEQVQKVQVNHNPSH
;
A
#
# COMPACT_ATOMS: atom_id res chain seq x y z
N ALA A 1 -4.19 18.47 1.88
CA ALA A 1 -2.74 18.39 1.66
C ALA A 1 -2.02 19.29 2.66
N ASN A 2 -0.76 19.00 3.01
CA ASN A 2 0.08 19.92 3.79
C ASN A 2 0.54 21.11 2.92
N LYS A 3 1.33 22.02 3.49
CA LYS A 3 1.88 23.20 2.81
C LYS A 3 2.71 22.88 1.54
N ASP A 4 3.22 21.65 1.44
CA ASP A 4 4.04 21.17 0.33
C ASP A 4 3.21 20.39 -0.70
N GLY A 5 1.88 20.35 -0.57
CA GLY A 5 0.97 19.67 -1.51
C GLY A 5 0.83 18.16 -1.29
N VAL A 6 1.38 17.62 -0.20
CA VAL A 6 1.33 16.18 0.11
C VAL A 6 0.04 15.83 0.86
N LEU A 7 -0.64 14.75 0.46
CA LEU A 7 -1.83 14.22 1.15
C LEU A 7 -1.44 13.51 2.47
N PRO A 8 -2.31 13.54 3.50
CA PRO A 8 -2.07 12.79 4.73
C PRO A 8 -2.00 11.28 4.46
N ALA A 9 -1.29 10.55 5.32
CA ALA A 9 -1.27 9.10 5.25
C ALA A 9 -2.70 8.55 5.41
N PRO A 10 -3.16 7.65 4.50
CA PRO A 10 -4.49 7.10 4.60
C PRO A 10 -4.59 6.13 5.79
N PRO A 11 -5.77 5.97 6.41
CA PRO A 11 -6.01 4.90 7.36
C PRO A 11 -5.78 3.52 6.72
N HIS A 12 -5.15 2.61 7.46
CA HIS A 12 -4.97 1.23 7.05
C HIS A 12 -6.06 0.30 7.57
N ASP A 13 -7.07 0.79 8.30
CA ASP A 13 -8.22 0.00 8.74
C ASP A 13 -9.36 -0.01 7.69
N SER A 14 -10.52 -0.54 8.06
CA SER A 14 -11.70 -0.63 7.18
C SER A 14 -12.32 0.71 6.81
N THR A 15 -11.95 1.81 7.47
CA THR A 15 -12.41 3.17 7.10
C THR A 15 -11.58 3.79 5.99
N GLY A 16 -10.38 3.25 5.75
CA GLY A 16 -9.51 3.63 4.64
C GLY A 16 -9.78 2.84 3.37
N HIS A 17 -8.87 2.97 2.41
CA HIS A 17 -8.98 2.34 1.09
C HIS A 17 -7.83 1.37 0.78
N THR A 18 -7.02 1.01 1.78
CA THR A 18 -5.86 0.12 1.60
C THR A 18 -6.28 -1.24 1.04
N TRP A 19 -7.41 -1.77 1.53
CA TRP A 19 -7.94 -3.08 1.15
C TRP A 19 -8.51 -3.14 -0.28
N HIS A 20 -8.67 -2.01 -0.98
CA HIS A 20 -9.06 -1.99 -2.39
C HIS A 20 -7.92 -2.41 -3.34
N HIS A 21 -6.69 -2.48 -2.82
CA HIS A 21 -5.50 -2.77 -3.61
C HIS A 21 -5.04 -4.21 -3.41
N ASP A 22 -4.52 -4.80 -4.47
CA ASP A 22 -3.91 -6.13 -4.42
C ASP A 22 -2.59 -6.12 -3.64
N ASN A 23 -2.17 -7.31 -3.20
CA ASN A 23 -0.97 -7.51 -2.41
C ASN A 23 0.30 -7.03 -3.12
N ALA A 24 0.42 -7.21 -4.44
CA ALA A 24 1.62 -6.82 -5.18
C ALA A 24 1.74 -5.30 -5.25
N LEU A 25 0.64 -4.59 -5.49
CA LEU A 25 0.61 -3.14 -5.45
C LEU A 25 0.96 -2.59 -4.06
N LEU A 26 0.39 -3.15 -3.00
CA LEU A 26 0.68 -2.73 -1.62
C LEU A 26 2.15 -2.97 -1.24
N PHE A 27 2.72 -4.09 -1.69
CA PHE A 27 4.13 -4.38 -1.51
C PHE A 27 5.02 -3.37 -2.24
N GLU A 28 4.72 -3.08 -3.51
CA GLU A 28 5.49 -2.11 -4.30
C GLU A 28 5.43 -0.69 -3.71
N TYR A 29 4.25 -0.25 -3.25
CA TYR A 29 4.13 1.02 -2.53
C TYR A 29 5.03 1.07 -1.31
N THR A 30 5.06 0.00 -0.52
CA THR A 30 5.87 -0.07 0.70
C THR A 30 7.36 -0.10 0.38
N LYS A 31 7.77 -0.94 -0.57
CA LYS A 31 9.18 -1.08 -0.96
C LYS A 31 9.70 0.17 -1.64
N LEU A 32 9.00 0.67 -2.65
CA LEU A 32 9.49 1.71 -3.57
C LEU A 32 9.07 3.13 -3.16
N GLY A 33 8.14 3.25 -2.21
CA GLY A 33 7.48 4.52 -1.91
C GLY A 33 6.48 4.92 -2.99
N GLY A 34 5.62 5.88 -2.67
CA GLY A 34 4.49 6.20 -3.54
C GLY A 34 4.87 6.81 -4.88
N LYS A 35 5.93 7.63 -4.92
CA LYS A 35 6.39 8.26 -6.16
C LYS A 35 6.88 7.22 -7.19
N ARG A 36 7.75 6.29 -6.77
CA ARG A 36 8.32 5.28 -7.69
C ARG A 36 7.32 4.19 -8.04
N ALA A 37 6.48 3.76 -7.09
CA ALA A 37 5.41 2.78 -7.34
C ALA A 37 4.37 3.30 -8.37
N LEU A 38 4.02 4.59 -8.30
CA LEU A 38 3.12 5.22 -9.26
C LEU A 38 3.77 5.50 -10.61
N ALA A 39 5.05 5.91 -10.63
CA ALA A 39 5.79 6.10 -11.88
C ALA A 39 5.88 4.81 -12.69
N ALA A 40 6.06 3.65 -12.03
CA ALA A 40 6.05 2.33 -12.68
C ALA A 40 4.72 1.99 -13.38
N ARG A 41 3.64 2.72 -13.05
CA ARG A 41 2.30 2.59 -13.64
C ARG A 41 1.90 3.77 -14.53
N GLY A 42 2.87 4.60 -14.92
CA GLY A 42 2.65 5.73 -15.83
C GLY A 42 2.17 7.02 -15.16
N ILE A 43 2.15 7.10 -13.82
CA ILE A 43 1.77 8.31 -13.09
C ILE A 43 3.05 8.97 -12.56
N THR A 44 3.59 9.93 -13.31
CA THR A 44 4.95 10.48 -13.06
C THR A 44 4.99 11.72 -12.16
N ASP A 45 3.92 12.51 -12.11
CA ASP A 45 3.90 13.82 -11.44
C ASP A 45 3.13 13.83 -10.11
N PHE A 46 2.87 12.65 -9.53
CA PHE A 46 2.17 12.57 -8.25
C PHE A 46 3.11 12.91 -7.08
N ASN A 47 2.77 13.95 -6.34
CA ASN A 47 3.49 14.39 -5.15
C ASN A 47 3.15 13.52 -3.93
N SER A 48 3.69 12.30 -3.90
CA SER A 48 3.52 11.38 -2.77
C SER A 48 4.48 11.70 -1.63
N GLY A 49 3.96 11.75 -0.40
CA GLY A 49 4.76 11.79 0.82
C GLY A 49 5.16 10.42 1.37
N MET A 50 4.78 9.32 0.70
CA MET A 50 5.09 7.97 1.18
C MET A 50 6.56 7.63 0.88
N PRO A 51 7.40 7.41 1.91
CA PRO A 51 8.80 7.06 1.72
C PRO A 51 8.98 5.63 1.19
N ALA A 52 10.14 5.35 0.63
CA ALA A 52 10.55 4.00 0.26
C ALA A 52 11.18 3.28 1.46
N PHE A 53 10.90 1.98 1.61
CA PHE A 53 11.52 1.12 2.62
C PHE A 53 12.50 0.09 2.04
N GLU A 54 12.75 0.11 0.72
CA GLU A 54 13.79 -0.69 0.08
C GLU A 54 15.15 -0.51 0.77
N GLY A 55 15.78 -1.61 1.18
CA GLY A 55 17.05 -1.60 1.92
C GLY A 55 16.95 -1.22 3.40
N VAL A 56 15.77 -0.80 3.89
CA VAL A 56 15.49 -0.51 5.31
C VAL A 56 14.73 -1.67 5.95
N ILE A 57 13.71 -2.19 5.27
CA ILE A 57 12.90 -3.33 5.70
C ILE A 57 13.12 -4.48 4.71
N PRO A 58 13.46 -5.69 5.15
CA PRO A 58 13.54 -6.86 4.27
C PRO A 58 12.20 -7.16 3.60
N ASP A 59 12.22 -7.63 2.36
CA ASP A 59 10.99 -7.98 1.60
C ASP A 59 10.04 -8.89 2.38
N GLN A 60 10.57 -9.88 3.09
CA GLN A 60 9.79 -10.77 3.94
C GLN A 60 9.03 -10.03 5.05
N ALA A 61 9.67 -9.07 5.70
CA ALA A 61 9.04 -8.27 6.75
C ALA A 61 7.98 -7.31 6.18
N ILE A 62 8.14 -6.82 4.94
CA ILE A 62 7.07 -6.06 4.25
C ILE A 62 5.82 -6.94 4.11
N TRP A 63 5.98 -8.18 3.67
CA TRP A 63 4.85 -9.12 3.57
C TRP A 63 4.18 -9.40 4.90
N GLU A 64 4.97 -9.61 5.96
CA GLU A 64 4.47 -9.84 7.31
C GLU A 64 3.69 -8.63 7.86
N ILE A 65 4.18 -7.41 7.63
CA ILE A 65 3.48 -6.17 8.01
C ILE A 65 2.15 -6.05 7.26
N LEU A 66 2.14 -6.30 5.94
CA LEU A 66 0.91 -6.26 5.14
C LEU A 66 -0.09 -7.34 5.58
N ALA A 67 0.39 -8.54 5.92
CA ALA A 67 -0.44 -9.61 6.47
C ALA A 67 -1.03 -9.22 7.84
N TYR A 68 -0.23 -8.58 8.71
CA TYR A 68 -0.72 -8.05 9.97
C TYR A 68 -1.80 -6.99 9.76
N ILE A 69 -1.58 -5.98 8.90
CA ILE A 69 -2.58 -4.97 8.56
C ILE A 69 -3.88 -5.63 8.09
N LYS A 70 -3.79 -6.58 7.14
CA LYS A 70 -4.94 -7.33 6.64
C LYS A 70 -5.69 -8.08 7.75
N SER A 71 -4.98 -8.64 8.72
CA SER A 71 -5.59 -9.37 9.84
C SER A 71 -6.44 -8.49 10.77
N THR A 72 -6.22 -7.16 10.75
CA THR A 72 -7.01 -6.21 11.54
C THR A 72 -8.36 -5.85 10.91
N TRP A 73 -8.57 -6.18 9.63
CA TRP A 73 -9.82 -5.86 8.95
C TRP A 73 -10.95 -6.81 9.34
N PRO A 74 -12.22 -6.37 9.30
CA PRO A 74 -13.36 -7.26 9.39
C PRO A 74 -13.29 -8.37 8.33
N GLU A 75 -13.76 -9.58 8.68
CA GLU A 75 -13.66 -10.77 7.82
C GLU A 75 -14.22 -10.53 6.40
N GLN A 76 -15.30 -9.77 6.28
CA GLN A 76 -15.92 -9.40 5.00
C GLN A 76 -14.97 -8.58 4.12
N VAL A 77 -14.25 -7.63 4.71
CA VAL A 77 -13.25 -6.80 3.99
C VAL A 77 -12.07 -7.66 3.56
N GLN A 78 -11.63 -8.59 4.42
CA GLN A 78 -10.58 -9.54 4.05
C GLN A 78 -10.98 -10.39 2.84
N LYS A 79 -12.23 -10.89 2.79
CA LYS A 79 -12.76 -11.66 1.65
C LYS A 79 -12.79 -10.84 0.36
N VAL A 80 -13.23 -9.59 0.43
CA VAL A 80 -13.20 -8.70 -0.74
C VAL A 80 -11.77 -8.46 -1.21
N GLN A 81 -10.85 -8.17 -0.30
CA GLN A 81 -9.44 -7.94 -0.67
C GLN A 81 -8.78 -9.18 -1.27
N VAL A 82 -9.12 -10.39 -0.80
CA VAL A 82 -8.63 -11.64 -1.40
C VAL A 82 -8.98 -11.69 -2.89
N ASN A 83 -10.19 -11.27 -3.28
CA ASN A 83 -10.64 -11.28 -4.67
C ASN A 83 -9.92 -10.25 -5.57
N HIS A 84 -9.22 -9.27 -5.00
CA HIS A 84 -8.38 -8.34 -5.78
C HIS A 84 -7.03 -8.95 -6.14
N ASN A 85 -6.60 -10.00 -5.46
CA ASN A 85 -5.33 -10.64 -5.78
C ASN A 85 -5.48 -11.50 -7.05
N PRO A 86 -4.49 -11.46 -7.96
CA PRO A 86 -4.51 -12.32 -9.14
C PRO A 86 -4.55 -13.79 -8.73
N SER A 87 -5.22 -14.61 -9.53
CA SER A 87 -5.17 -16.06 -9.37
C SER A 87 -3.72 -16.55 -9.53
N HIS A 88 -3.29 -17.41 -8.62
CA HIS A 88 -1.99 -18.09 -8.69
C HIS A 88 -1.94 -19.13 -9.80
#